data_AF-A0A665TR33-F1
#
_entry.id   AF-A0A665TR33-F1
#
_cell.length_a   1.000
_cell.length_b   1.000
_cell.length_c   1.000
_cell.angle_alpha   90.00
_cell.angle_beta   90.00
_cell.angle_gamma   90.00
#
_symmetry.space_group_name_H-M   'P 1'
#
loop_
_entity.id
_entity.type
_entity.pdbx_description
1 polymer ?
#
loop_
_entity_poly.entity_id
_entity_poly.type
_entity_poly.pdbx_seq_one_letter_code
_entity_poly.pdbx_strand_id
1 'polypeptide(L)'
;NRMSHSTSFRSQSTKIYFQSLRSLNMLTLKFVNLLQEAEGGILDLKDAVRILAVGQKRRIYDITNVLEGIGLIMKISKRRVKWMGTMPGENTHELTTRLKELAAELDDLEQKELMLDQQRLWVEQSIRNTIEDCSKYLFHTCLNLEHIDFQQFPLYAFYKQVAIKYCRAA
;
A
#
# COMPACT_ATOMS: atom_id res chain seq x y z
N ASN A 1 -52.31 -17.63 -47.64
CA ASN A 1 -52.79 -16.95 -46.42
C ASN A 1 -51.97 -17.32 -45.19
N ARG A 2 -50.86 -16.62 -44.93
CA ARG A 2 -50.19 -16.69 -43.62
C ARG A 2 -49.34 -15.43 -43.41
N MET A 3 -49.99 -14.33 -43.01
CA MET A 3 -49.31 -13.12 -42.51
C MET A 3 -50.18 -12.43 -41.46
N SER A 4 -50.05 -12.87 -40.20
CA SER A 4 -50.61 -12.18 -39.03
C SER A 4 -49.88 -12.58 -37.73
N HIS A 5 -48.53 -12.51 -37.71
CA HIS A 5 -47.75 -12.75 -36.49
C HIS A 5 -46.71 -11.66 -36.14
N SER A 6 -46.63 -10.57 -36.89
CA SER A 6 -45.59 -9.53 -36.68
C SER A 6 -45.94 -8.43 -35.68
N THR A 7 -47.17 -8.38 -35.13
CA THR A 7 -47.61 -7.30 -34.22
C THR A 7 -47.35 -7.55 -32.73
N SER A 8 -46.95 -8.77 -32.34
CA SER A 8 -46.70 -9.11 -30.92
C SER A 8 -45.31 -8.69 -30.42
N PHE A 9 -44.29 -8.79 -31.27
CA PHE A 9 -42.88 -8.65 -30.86
C PHE A 9 -42.48 -7.21 -30.50
N ARG A 10 -43.03 -6.20 -31.21
CA ARG A 10 -42.79 -4.78 -30.92
C ARG A 10 -43.41 -4.33 -29.57
N SER A 11 -44.46 -5.05 -29.13
CA SER A 11 -45.19 -4.80 -27.89
C SER A 11 -44.48 -5.36 -26.65
N GLN A 12 -43.60 -6.35 -26.82
CA GLN A 12 -42.77 -6.92 -25.74
C GLN A 12 -41.51 -6.11 -25.46
N SER A 13 -40.86 -5.60 -26.50
CA SER A 13 -39.65 -4.76 -26.35
C SER A 13 -39.97 -3.42 -25.64
N THR A 14 -41.12 -2.83 -25.94
CA THR A 14 -41.63 -1.62 -25.25
C THR A 14 -42.05 -1.88 -23.80
N LYS A 15 -42.63 -3.06 -23.49
CA LYS A 15 -42.93 -3.47 -22.10
C LYS A 15 -41.70 -3.70 -21.24
N ILE A 16 -40.65 -4.31 -21.79
CA ILE A 16 -39.38 -4.55 -21.07
C ILE A 16 -38.67 -3.22 -20.79
N TYR A 17 -38.68 -2.29 -21.75
CA TYR A 17 -38.18 -0.93 -21.53
C TYR A 17 -39.02 -0.17 -20.48
N PHE A 18 -40.35 -0.33 -20.47
CA PHE A 18 -41.23 0.27 -19.45
C PHE A 18 -41.10 -0.34 -18.05
N GLN A 19 -40.77 -1.63 -17.97
CA GLN A 19 -40.43 -2.30 -16.70
C GLN A 19 -39.04 -1.88 -16.20
N SER A 20 -38.06 -1.68 -17.10
CA SER A 20 -36.77 -1.09 -16.74
C SER A 20 -36.93 0.37 -16.29
N LEU A 21 -37.87 1.12 -16.88
CA LEU A 21 -38.24 2.48 -16.47
C LEU A 21 -38.82 2.58 -15.04
N ARG A 22 -39.24 1.45 -14.43
CA ARG A 22 -39.69 1.38 -13.03
C ARG A 22 -38.77 0.55 -12.13
N SER A 23 -37.63 0.09 -12.66
CA SER A 23 -36.71 -0.77 -11.93
C SER A 23 -35.88 0.01 -10.90
N LEU A 24 -35.50 -0.68 -9.82
CA LEU A 24 -34.61 -0.14 -8.80
C LEU A 24 -33.29 0.36 -9.40
N ASN A 25 -32.75 -0.37 -10.40
CA ASN A 25 -31.50 -0.01 -11.07
C ASN A 25 -31.53 1.41 -11.66
N MET A 26 -32.62 1.81 -12.31
CA MET A 26 -32.71 3.15 -12.87
C MET A 26 -32.89 4.22 -11.79
N LEU A 27 -33.58 3.90 -10.69
CA LEU A 27 -33.64 4.79 -9.53
C LEU A 27 -32.26 4.98 -8.90
N THR A 28 -31.47 3.91 -8.80
CA THR A 28 -30.09 3.94 -8.31
C THR A 28 -29.21 4.83 -9.19
N LEU A 29 -29.25 4.66 -10.52
CA LEU A 29 -28.47 5.48 -11.44
C LEU A 29 -28.80 6.97 -11.31
N LYS A 30 -30.10 7.32 -11.32
CA LYS A 30 -30.52 8.71 -11.14
C LYS A 30 -30.17 9.25 -9.75
N PHE A 31 -30.29 8.44 -8.70
CA PHE A 31 -29.93 8.82 -7.34
C PHE A 31 -28.44 9.13 -7.22
N VAL A 32 -27.58 8.29 -7.80
CA VAL A 32 -26.12 8.52 -7.83
C VAL A 32 -25.78 9.78 -8.61
N ASN A 33 -26.40 10.02 -9.77
CA ASN A 33 -26.18 11.27 -10.52
C ASN A 33 -26.54 12.50 -9.70
N LEU A 34 -27.71 12.51 -9.04
CA LEU A 34 -28.11 13.62 -8.15
C LEU A 34 -27.13 13.84 -7.01
N LEU A 35 -26.52 12.77 -6.51
CA LEU A 35 -25.60 12.81 -5.39
C LEU A 35 -24.20 13.30 -5.83
N GLN A 36 -23.80 13.04 -7.07
CA GLN A 36 -22.58 13.56 -7.70
C GLN A 36 -22.73 15.01 -8.15
N GLU A 37 -23.92 15.42 -8.61
CA GLU A 37 -24.23 16.81 -8.98
C GLU A 37 -24.49 17.71 -7.77
N ALA A 38 -24.75 17.13 -6.60
CA ALA A 38 -25.01 17.88 -5.38
C ALA A 38 -23.76 18.63 -4.90
N GLU A 39 -23.92 19.91 -4.57
CA GLU A 39 -22.86 20.76 -4.04
C GLU A 39 -22.28 20.18 -2.74
N GLY A 40 -20.95 20.00 -2.71
CA GLY A 40 -20.23 19.36 -1.60
C GLY A 40 -20.57 17.88 -1.38
N GLY A 41 -21.21 17.23 -2.36
CA GLY A 41 -21.64 15.84 -2.29
C GLY A 41 -22.75 15.59 -1.26
N ILE A 42 -23.47 16.62 -0.80
CA ILE A 42 -24.51 16.47 0.22
C ILE A 42 -25.90 16.52 -0.43
N LEU A 43 -26.62 15.40 -0.39
CA LEU A 43 -27.96 15.28 -0.96
C LEU A 43 -29.04 15.31 0.14
N ASP A 44 -30.08 16.14 -0.03
CA ASP A 44 -31.32 16.06 0.76
C ASP A 44 -32.25 14.99 0.17
N LEU A 45 -32.60 14.00 0.98
CA LEU A 45 -33.46 12.89 0.61
C LEU A 45 -34.87 13.34 0.23
N LYS A 46 -35.39 14.46 0.77
CA LYS A 46 -36.69 15.01 0.35
C LYS A 46 -36.66 15.53 -1.08
N ASP A 47 -35.57 16.20 -1.44
CA ASP A 47 -35.40 16.73 -2.80
C ASP A 47 -35.16 15.60 -3.79
N ALA A 48 -34.36 14.61 -3.40
CA ALA A 48 -34.18 13.39 -4.18
C ALA A 48 -35.51 12.67 -4.46
N VAL A 49 -36.38 12.53 -3.43
CA VAL A 49 -37.72 11.92 -3.60
C VAL A 49 -38.58 12.71 -4.59
N ARG A 50 -38.51 14.05 -4.57
CA ARG A 50 -39.26 14.91 -5.50
C ARG A 50 -38.75 14.75 -6.93
N ILE A 51 -37.43 14.77 -7.13
CA ILE A 51 -36.80 14.71 -8.47
C ILE A 51 -36.93 13.31 -9.08
N LEU A 52 -36.76 12.27 -8.27
CA LEU A 52 -36.90 10.89 -8.72
C LEU A 52 -38.37 10.50 -8.96
N ALA A 53 -39.33 11.42 -8.76
CA ALA A 53 -40.77 11.25 -8.94
C ALA A 53 -41.31 9.95 -8.31
N VAL A 54 -40.69 9.55 -7.19
CA VAL A 54 -40.93 8.22 -6.61
C VAL A 54 -42.22 8.26 -5.81
N GLY A 55 -43.30 7.76 -6.40
CA GLY A 55 -44.54 7.48 -5.65
C GLY A 55 -44.35 6.49 -4.48
N GLN A 56 -43.17 5.87 -4.35
CA GLN A 56 -42.81 4.87 -3.34
C GLN A 56 -41.54 5.25 -2.58
N LYS A 57 -41.70 6.02 -1.49
CA LYS A 57 -40.63 6.42 -0.55
C LYS A 57 -39.76 5.25 -0.04
N ARG A 58 -40.26 4.01 -0.13
CA ARG A 58 -39.55 2.80 0.29
C ARG A 58 -38.27 2.53 -0.51
N ARG A 59 -38.21 2.88 -1.80
CA ARG A 59 -37.06 2.55 -2.68
C ARG A 59 -35.80 3.34 -2.37
N ILE A 60 -35.94 4.54 -1.82
CA ILE A 60 -34.79 5.35 -1.38
C ILE A 60 -34.01 4.62 -0.29
N TYR A 61 -34.71 3.99 0.67
CA TYR A 61 -34.03 3.23 1.72
C TYR A 61 -33.34 1.98 1.20
N ASP A 62 -33.89 1.32 0.17
CA ASP A 62 -33.21 0.19 -0.48
C ASP A 62 -31.85 0.64 -1.06
N ILE A 63 -31.83 1.80 -1.71
CA ILE A 63 -30.60 2.38 -2.29
C ILE A 63 -29.65 2.85 -1.19
N THR A 64 -30.13 3.64 -0.22
CA THR A 64 -29.26 4.20 0.81
C THR A 64 -28.66 3.12 1.71
N ASN A 65 -29.42 2.08 2.07
CA ASN A 65 -28.89 1.01 2.93
C ASN A 65 -27.77 0.22 2.23
N VAL A 66 -27.90 -0.03 0.92
CA VAL A 66 -26.85 -0.70 0.15
C VAL A 66 -25.63 0.20 0.02
N LEU A 67 -25.81 1.47 -0.34
CA LEU A 67 -24.68 2.40 -0.47
C LEU A 67 -23.99 2.71 0.86
N GLU A 68 -24.75 2.76 1.97
CA GLU A 68 -24.22 2.90 3.34
C GLU A 68 -23.48 1.63 3.76
N GLY A 69 -24.04 0.44 3.46
CA GLY A 69 -23.40 -0.84 3.74
C GLY A 69 -22.09 -1.06 2.99
N ILE A 70 -21.96 -0.50 1.78
CA ILE A 70 -20.70 -0.48 1.01
C ILE A 70 -19.75 0.65 1.49
N GLY A 71 -20.28 1.67 2.17
CA GLY A 71 -19.51 2.83 2.62
C GLY A 71 -19.32 3.93 1.56
N LEU A 72 -20.12 3.93 0.49
CA LEU A 72 -20.10 4.97 -0.55
C LEU A 72 -20.86 6.24 -0.16
N ILE A 73 -21.72 6.15 0.85
CA ILE A 73 -22.40 7.31 1.43
C ILE A 73 -22.30 7.29 2.95
N MET A 74 -22.34 8.47 3.56
CA MET A 74 -22.47 8.63 5.01
C MET A 74 -23.77 9.34 5.35
N LYS A 75 -24.36 8.97 6.50
CA LYS A 75 -25.54 9.65 7.02
C LYS A 75 -25.12 10.86 7.87
N ILE A 76 -25.40 12.06 7.38
CA ILE A 76 -25.19 13.30 8.16
C ILE A 76 -26.37 13.53 9.11
N SER A 77 -27.60 13.30 8.62
CA SER A 77 -28.82 13.46 9.41
C SER A 77 -29.93 12.55 8.89
N LYS A 78 -31.09 12.52 9.57
CA LYS A 78 -32.27 11.76 9.10
C LYS A 78 -32.70 12.12 7.67
N ARG A 79 -32.38 13.32 7.17
CA ARG A 79 -32.77 13.81 5.85
C ARG A 79 -31.62 14.04 4.88
N ARG A 80 -30.37 14.00 5.34
CA ARG A 80 -29.19 14.36 4.52
C ARG A 80 -28.16 13.25 4.53
N VAL A 81 -27.66 12.92 3.36
CA VAL A 81 -26.56 11.96 3.13
C VAL A 81 -25.43 12.65 2.40
N LYS A 82 -24.20 12.20 2.64
CA LYS A 82 -23.00 12.67 1.93
C LYS A 82 -22.46 11.57 1.03
N TRP A 83 -22.04 11.91 -0.18
CA TRP A 83 -21.20 11.06 -1.01
C TRP A 83 -19.81 10.93 -0.39
N MET A 84 -19.40 9.69 -0.17
CA MET A 84 -18.05 9.33 0.27
C MET A 84 -17.25 8.66 -0.85
N GLY A 85 -17.92 8.30 -1.96
CA GLY A 85 -17.26 7.81 -3.15
C GLY A 85 -16.41 8.90 -3.82
N THR A 86 -15.61 8.50 -4.80
CA THR A 86 -14.83 9.43 -5.61
C THR A 86 -15.78 10.40 -6.31
N MET A 87 -15.76 11.69 -5.95
CA MET A 87 -16.43 12.73 -6.74
C MET A 87 -15.73 12.79 -8.12
N PRO A 88 -16.47 12.90 -9.23
CA PRO A 88 -15.85 13.14 -10.53
C PRO A 88 -15.13 14.49 -10.50
N GLY A 89 -13.80 14.48 -10.30
CA GLY A 89 -12.93 15.64 -10.42
C GLY A 89 -12.31 16.20 -9.12
N GLU A 90 -12.86 15.90 -7.95
CA GLU A 90 -12.40 16.54 -6.70
C GLU A 90 -11.34 15.71 -5.95
N ASN A 91 -11.46 14.36 -5.99
CA ASN A 91 -10.53 13.47 -5.28
C ASN A 91 -9.34 13.01 -6.15
N THR A 92 -9.36 13.23 -7.46
CA THR A 92 -8.23 12.87 -8.33
C THR A 92 -7.01 13.71 -7.99
N HIS A 93 -7.18 15.00 -7.74
CA HIS A 93 -6.05 15.87 -7.42
C HIS A 93 -5.40 15.49 -6.08
N GLU A 94 -6.17 15.39 -4.98
CA GLU A 94 -5.63 15.01 -3.68
C GLU A 94 -4.99 13.61 -3.70
N LEU A 95 -5.63 12.64 -4.35
CA LEU A 95 -5.08 11.30 -4.50
C LEU A 95 -3.79 11.30 -5.33
N THR A 96 -3.74 12.07 -6.43
CA THR A 96 -2.52 12.20 -7.24
C THR A 96 -1.39 12.91 -6.49
N THR A 97 -1.71 13.89 -5.65
CA THR A 97 -0.72 14.56 -4.80
C THR A 97 -0.16 13.59 -3.77
N ARG A 98 -1.00 12.85 -3.05
CA ARG A 98 -0.54 11.83 -2.11
C ARG A 98 0.26 10.73 -2.78
N LEU A 99 -0.14 10.30 -3.98
CA LEU A 99 0.63 9.32 -4.76
C LEU A 99 2.01 9.84 -5.13
N LYS A 100 2.15 11.14 -5.47
CA LYS A 100 3.45 11.76 -5.72
C LYS A 100 4.29 11.88 -4.46
N GLU A 101 3.68 12.25 -3.32
CA GLU A 101 4.35 12.33 -2.03
C GLU A 101 4.88 10.95 -1.60
N LEU A 102 4.02 9.92 -1.67
CA LEU A 102 4.41 8.54 -1.38
C LEU A 102 5.51 8.03 -2.33
N ALA A 103 5.45 8.39 -3.62
CA ALA A 103 6.49 8.01 -4.57
C ALA A 103 7.84 8.68 -4.23
N ALA A 104 7.82 9.95 -3.80
CA ALA A 104 9.03 10.65 -3.36
C ALA A 104 9.59 10.06 -2.05
N GLU A 105 8.72 9.68 -1.12
CA GLU A 105 9.12 9.02 0.13
C GLU A 105 9.75 7.64 -0.13
N LEU A 106 9.21 6.88 -1.09
CA LEU A 106 9.82 5.61 -1.51
C LEU A 106 11.22 5.80 -2.09
N ASP A 107 11.44 6.80 -2.95
CA ASP A 107 12.77 7.10 -3.52
C ASP A 107 13.79 7.51 -2.44
N ASP A 108 13.37 8.35 -1.49
CA ASP A 108 14.23 8.75 -0.35
C ASP A 108 14.59 7.56 0.55
N LEU A 109 13.62 6.66 0.81
CA LEU A 109 13.87 5.45 1.58
C LEU A 109 14.82 4.48 0.84
N GLU A 110 14.67 4.32 -0.47
CA GLU A 110 15.56 3.49 -1.30
C GLU A 110 17.00 4.03 -1.28
N GLN A 111 17.19 5.35 -1.37
CA GLN A 111 18.51 5.97 -1.25
C GLN A 111 19.14 5.76 0.13
N LYS A 112 18.35 5.85 1.21
CA LYS A 112 18.82 5.58 2.56
C LYS A 112 19.22 4.12 2.75
N GLU A 113 18.44 3.19 2.22
CA GLU A 113 18.77 1.75 2.25
C GLU A 113 20.09 1.49 1.53
N LEU A 114 20.27 2.05 0.33
CA LEU A 114 21.52 1.94 -0.43
C LEU A 114 22.73 2.49 0.35
N MET A 115 22.56 3.63 1.01
CA MET A 115 23.62 4.24 1.82
C MET A 115 23.99 3.37 3.03
N LEU A 116 22.99 2.79 3.71
CA LEU A 116 23.21 1.87 4.81
C LEU A 116 23.93 0.59 4.35
N ASP A 117 23.56 0.06 3.18
CA ASP A 117 24.24 -1.09 2.59
C ASP A 117 25.71 -0.80 2.25
N GLN A 118 26.01 0.37 1.70
CA GLN A 118 27.40 0.79 1.47
C GLN A 118 28.19 0.91 2.77
N GLN A 119 27.59 1.50 3.81
CA GLN A 119 28.24 1.61 5.12
C GLN A 119 28.49 0.24 5.74
N ARG A 120 27.54 -0.70 5.64
CA ARG A 120 27.73 -2.09 6.08
C ARG A 120 28.93 -2.73 5.39
N LEU A 121 28.99 -2.66 4.06
CA LEU A 121 30.10 -3.21 3.29
C LEU A 121 31.44 -2.58 3.67
N TRP A 122 31.46 -1.26 3.90
CA TRP A 122 32.66 -0.56 4.31
C TRP A 122 33.17 -1.03 5.67
N VAL A 123 32.27 -1.18 6.64
CA VAL A 123 32.61 -1.68 7.98
C VAL A 123 33.10 -3.12 7.91
N GLU A 124 32.39 -3.99 7.16
CA GLU A 124 32.80 -5.38 6.97
C GLU A 124 34.21 -5.49 6.35
N GLN A 125 34.51 -4.66 5.34
CA GLN A 125 35.83 -4.63 4.73
C GLN A 125 36.89 -4.06 5.67
N SER A 126 36.58 -3.01 6.43
CA SER A 126 37.48 -2.43 7.42
C SER A 126 37.84 -3.45 8.51
N ILE A 127 36.85 -4.20 9.00
CA ILE A 127 37.06 -5.28 9.97
C ILE A 127 37.98 -6.34 9.37
N ARG A 128 37.70 -6.78 8.14
CA ARG A 128 38.52 -7.78 7.43
C ARG A 128 39.97 -7.33 7.29
N ASN A 129 40.20 -6.12 6.79
CA ASN A 129 41.55 -5.57 6.63
C ASN A 129 42.28 -5.51 7.99
N THR A 130 41.59 -5.08 9.05
CA THR A 130 42.18 -5.00 10.40
C THR A 130 42.55 -6.39 10.95
N ILE A 131 41.74 -7.41 10.69
CA ILE A 131 42.02 -8.81 11.09
C ILE A 131 43.21 -9.37 10.30
N GLU A 132 43.25 -9.14 8.99
CA GLU A 132 44.35 -9.59 8.13
C GLU A 132 45.67 -8.95 8.53
N ASP A 133 45.67 -7.64 8.81
CA ASP A 133 46.83 -6.92 9.32
C ASP A 133 47.29 -7.48 10.68
N CYS A 134 46.37 -7.63 11.64
CA CYS A 134 46.68 -8.24 12.94
C CYS A 134 47.29 -9.63 12.79
N SER A 135 46.72 -10.46 11.92
CA SER A 135 47.21 -11.81 11.64
C SER A 135 48.63 -11.77 11.08
N LYS A 136 48.91 -10.89 10.11
CA LYS A 136 50.23 -10.72 9.51
C LYS A 136 51.29 -10.32 10.54
N TYR A 137 50.97 -9.39 11.44
CA TYR A 137 51.87 -8.99 12.53
C TYR A 137 52.07 -10.11 13.56
N LEU A 138 51.03 -10.88 13.87
CA LEU A 138 51.12 -12.07 14.73
C LEU A 138 52.02 -13.15 14.13
N PHE A 139 51.86 -13.47 12.84
CA PHE A 139 52.73 -14.42 12.14
C PHE A 139 54.19 -13.97 12.11
N HIS A 140 54.46 -12.69 11.83
CA HIS A 140 55.83 -12.15 11.83
C HIS A 140 56.47 -12.23 13.23
N THR A 141 55.71 -11.91 14.29
CA THR A 141 56.23 -11.99 15.68
C THR A 141 56.47 -13.44 16.10
N CYS A 142 55.60 -14.37 15.71
CA CYS A 142 55.74 -15.79 16.03
C CYS A 142 56.95 -16.46 15.35
N LEU A 143 57.22 -16.13 14.08
CA LEU A 143 58.39 -16.65 13.35
C LEU A 143 59.72 -16.11 13.92
N ASN A 144 59.75 -14.86 14.36
CA ASN A 144 60.96 -14.28 14.98
C ASN A 144 61.30 -14.90 16.34
N LEU A 145 60.32 -15.46 17.06
CA LEU A 145 60.55 -16.19 18.31
C LEU A 145 61.16 -17.58 18.08
N GLU A 146 61.03 -18.17 16.90
CA GLU A 146 61.58 -19.50 16.59
C GLU A 146 63.10 -19.49 16.35
N HIS A 147 63.67 -18.38 15.90
CA HIS A 147 65.08 -18.25 15.52
C HIS A 147 66.04 -17.78 16.62
N ILE A 148 65.56 -17.51 17.84
CA ILE A 148 66.42 -17.10 18.96
C ILE A 148 66.96 -18.35 19.66
N ASP A 149 68.28 -18.49 19.74
CA ASP A 149 68.96 -19.61 20.40
C ASP A 149 68.92 -19.42 21.93
N PHE A 150 68.17 -20.29 22.62
CA PHE A 150 67.76 -20.12 24.03
C PHE A 150 68.46 -21.07 25.00
N GLN A 151 69.60 -21.69 24.63
CA GLN A 151 70.37 -22.51 25.57
C GLN A 151 70.85 -21.73 26.82
N GLN A 152 70.74 -20.39 26.84
CA GLN A 152 71.27 -19.54 27.91
C GLN A 152 70.24 -19.02 28.92
N PHE A 153 68.91 -19.16 28.70
CA PHE A 153 67.89 -18.56 29.58
C PHE A 153 66.64 -19.46 29.79
N PRO A 154 66.66 -20.35 30.79
CA PRO A 154 65.59 -21.36 30.99
C PRO A 154 64.22 -20.77 31.35
N LEU A 155 64.15 -19.57 31.95
CA LEU A 155 62.89 -18.88 32.24
C LEU A 155 62.15 -18.48 30.96
N TYR A 156 62.86 -18.12 29.89
CA TYR A 156 62.24 -17.66 28.64
C TYR A 156 61.65 -18.82 27.81
N ALA A 157 62.18 -20.04 27.98
CA ALA A 157 61.64 -21.24 27.35
C ALA A 157 60.19 -21.55 27.79
N PHE A 158 59.85 -21.28 29.06
CA PHE A 158 58.49 -21.46 29.58
C PHE A 158 57.51 -20.44 28.97
N TYR A 159 57.89 -19.16 28.94
CA TYR A 159 57.08 -18.10 28.33
C TYR A 159 56.87 -18.32 26.84
N LYS A 160 57.87 -18.82 26.10
CA LYS A 160 57.71 -19.18 24.68
C LYS A 160 56.71 -20.32 24.47
N GLN A 161 56.74 -21.38 25.28
CA GLN A 161 55.77 -22.47 25.16
C GLN A 161 54.34 -22.01 25.45
N VAL A 162 54.15 -21.13 26.45
CA VAL A 162 52.85 -20.53 26.74
C VAL A 162 52.39 -19.63 25.60
N ALA A 163 53.26 -18.77 25.07
CA ALA A 163 52.95 -17.86 23.97
C ALA A 163 52.61 -18.60 22.66
N ILE A 164 53.38 -19.65 22.30
CA ILE A 164 53.12 -20.48 21.13
C ILE A 164 51.80 -21.25 21.29
N LYS A 165 51.53 -21.79 22.49
CA LYS A 165 50.26 -22.50 22.77
C LYS A 165 49.06 -21.56 22.67
N TYR A 166 49.20 -20.31 23.11
CA TYR A 166 48.16 -19.28 22.98
C TYR A 166 47.94 -18.85 21.52
N CYS A 167 49.02 -18.66 20.75
CA CYS A 167 48.94 -18.28 19.34
C CYS A 167 48.42 -19.40 18.42
N ARG A 168 48.53 -20.68 18.83
CA ARG A 168 47.94 -21.83 18.09
C ARG A 168 46.48 -22.12 18.45
N ALA A 169 45.96 -21.53 19.54
CA ALA A 169 44.60 -21.75 20.02
C ALA A 169 43.62 -20.63 19.62
N ALA A 170 44.14 -19.51 19.10
CA ALA A 170 43.39 -18.42 18.47
C ALA A 170 43.36 -18.63 16.95
#